data_AF-A0A399D192-F1
#
_entry.id   AF-A0A399D192-F1
#
_cell.length_a   1.000
_cell.length_b   1.000
_cell.length_c   1.000
_cell.angle_alpha   90.00
_cell.angle_beta   90.00
_cell.angle_gamma   90.00
#
_symmetry.space_group_name_H-M   'P 1'
#
loop_
_entity.id
_entity.type
_entity.pdbx_description
1 polymer ?
#
loop_
_entity_poly.entity_id
_entity_poly.type
_entity_poly.pdbx_seq_one_letter_code
_entity_poly.pdbx_strand_id
1 'polypeptide(L)'
;MKRIILIAAVCIISTNLFSQTYKLETIFSDKVSETYLSHWKVIESTEENNINTFSLWGYQLYFDDWAKGAYETKYFKGNAKETFRFLTEINQFSEEYKNEDKVVTHIQGVQVRTMKQLGFKYTLVYDKENKVVCMFNQKQWQEMLNQFISYCDEMRIDYKL
;
A
#
# COMPACT_ATOMS: atom_id res chain seq x y z
N MET A 1 0.75 47.10 -17.80
CA MET A 1 0.18 46.86 -16.45
C MET A 1 -1.02 45.92 -16.43
N LYS A 2 -2.11 46.18 -17.19
CA LYS A 2 -3.32 45.31 -17.16
C LYS A 2 -3.07 43.82 -17.44
N ARG A 3 -2.13 43.48 -18.34
CA ARG A 3 -1.78 42.08 -18.68
C ARG A 3 -0.98 41.34 -17.59
N ILE A 4 -0.14 42.04 -16.82
CA ILE A 4 0.68 41.43 -15.76
C ILE A 4 -0.20 41.10 -14.54
N ILE A 5 -1.16 41.99 -14.22
CA ILE A 5 -2.13 41.76 -13.15
C ILE A 5 -3.04 40.56 -13.47
N LEU A 6 -3.40 40.37 -14.75
CA LEU A 6 -4.21 39.23 -15.18
C LEU A 6 -3.45 37.90 -15.06
N ILE A 7 -2.16 37.87 -15.40
CA ILE A 7 -1.31 36.68 -15.26
C ILE A 7 -1.12 36.34 -13.77
N ALA A 8 -0.87 37.34 -12.92
CA ALA A 8 -0.76 37.14 -11.48
C ALA A 8 -2.06 36.61 -10.87
N ALA A 9 -3.22 37.12 -11.30
CA ALA A 9 -4.52 36.62 -10.87
C ALA A 9 -4.78 35.18 -11.32
N VAL A 10 -4.43 34.82 -12.56
CA VAL A 10 -4.55 33.44 -13.08
C VAL A 10 -3.62 32.49 -12.33
N CYS A 11 -2.40 32.91 -11.99
CA CYS A 11 -1.48 32.10 -11.17
C CYS A 11 -2.02 31.87 -9.75
N ILE A 12 -2.55 32.90 -9.08
CA ILE A 12 -3.11 32.79 -7.72
C ILE A 12 -4.39 31.94 -7.70
N ILE A 13 -5.21 32.00 -8.75
CA ILE A 13 -6.39 31.14 -8.90
C ILE A 13 -5.96 29.69 -9.15
N SER A 14 -4.95 29.46 -10.00
CA SER A 14 -4.45 28.11 -10.28
C SER A 14 -3.78 27.43 -9.07
N THR A 15 -3.15 28.19 -8.16
CA THR A 15 -2.53 27.61 -6.95
C THR A 15 -3.56 27.18 -5.90
N ASN A 16 -4.74 27.81 -5.87
CA ASN A 16 -5.82 27.42 -4.96
C ASN A 16 -6.72 26.29 -5.50
N LEU A 17 -6.63 25.98 -6.81
CA LEU A 17 -7.50 25.00 -7.47
C LEU A 17 -7.01 23.55 -7.39
N PHE A 18 -5.81 23.27 -6.86
CA PHE A 18 -5.23 21.91 -6.92
C PHE A 18 -4.64 21.38 -5.61
N SER A 19 -4.90 22.05 -4.48
CA SER A 19 -4.45 21.57 -3.18
C SER A 19 -5.47 20.59 -2.59
N GLN A 20 -5.48 19.33 -3.05
CA GLN A 20 -6.16 18.28 -2.30
C GLN A 20 -5.28 17.87 -1.11
N THR A 21 -5.76 18.13 0.11
CA THR A 21 -5.08 17.71 1.33
C THR A 21 -5.54 16.31 1.71
N TYR A 22 -4.59 15.40 1.91
CA TYR A 22 -4.86 14.03 2.34
C TYR A 22 -4.40 13.79 3.77
N LYS A 23 -5.21 13.08 4.54
CA LYS A 23 -4.83 12.42 5.78
C LYS A 23 -4.51 10.96 5.48
N LEU A 24 -3.32 10.51 5.87
CA LEU A 24 -2.98 9.10 5.82
C LEU A 24 -3.61 8.41 7.05
N GLU A 25 -4.59 7.55 6.82
CA GLU A 25 -5.28 6.79 7.87
C GLU A 25 -4.85 5.33 7.83
N THR A 26 -4.21 4.85 8.89
CA THR A 26 -3.75 3.46 9.00
C THR A 26 -4.94 2.53 9.25
N ILE A 27 -5.09 1.53 8.39
CA ILE A 27 -6.15 0.51 8.45
C ILE A 27 -5.65 -0.74 9.18
N PHE A 28 -4.41 -1.13 8.88
CA PHE A 28 -3.73 -2.28 9.48
C PHE A 28 -2.28 -1.90 9.73
N SER A 29 -1.69 -2.37 10.84
CA SER A 29 -0.27 -2.21 11.12
C SER A 29 0.29 -3.43 11.86
N ASP A 30 1.42 -3.95 11.39
CA ASP A 30 2.19 -4.97 12.09
C ASP A 30 3.44 -4.33 12.71
N LYS A 31 3.50 -4.27 14.04
CA LYS A 31 4.60 -3.60 14.75
C LYS A 31 5.94 -4.32 14.61
N VAL A 32 5.95 -5.62 14.34
CA VAL A 32 7.17 -6.43 14.29
C VAL A 32 7.93 -6.17 12.99
N SER A 33 7.21 -6.11 11.88
CA SER A 33 7.77 -5.80 10.55
C SER A 33 7.73 -4.31 10.19
N GLU A 34 7.08 -3.49 11.02
CA GLU A 34 6.76 -2.08 10.76
C GLU A 34 5.98 -1.87 9.45
N THR A 35 5.35 -2.91 8.90
CA THR A 35 4.55 -2.83 7.68
C THR A 35 3.11 -2.43 7.99
N TYR A 36 2.48 -1.68 7.08
CA TYR A 36 1.12 -1.20 7.30
C TYR A 36 0.35 -0.92 6.00
N LEU A 37 -0.98 -0.91 6.11
CA LEU A 37 -1.92 -0.53 5.07
C LEU A 37 -2.57 0.81 5.45
N SER A 38 -2.63 1.75 4.52
CA SER A 38 -3.21 3.07 4.76
C SER A 38 -4.21 3.50 3.69
N HIS A 39 -5.25 4.23 4.07
CA HIS A 39 -6.14 5.00 3.21
C HIS A 39 -5.68 6.45 3.09
N TRP A 40 -5.63 6.99 1.87
CA TRP A 40 -5.39 8.40 1.59
C TRP A 40 -6.74 9.14 1.64
N LYS A 41 -7.19 9.48 2.85
CA LYS A 41 -8.47 10.14 3.07
C LYS A 41 -8.39 11.62 2.71
N VAL A 42 -9.22 12.06 1.77
CA VAL A 42 -9.31 13.47 1.40
C VAL A 42 -9.95 14.26 2.55
N ILE A 43 -9.29 15.34 2.99
CA ILE A 43 -9.78 16.21 4.08
C ILE A 43 -10.65 17.32 3.51
N GLU A 44 -10.21 17.93 2.40
CA GLU A 44 -10.90 19.01 1.71
C GLU A 44 -10.80 18.74 0.20
N SER A 45 -11.92 18.51 -0.48
CA SER A 45 -12.00 18.59 -1.95
C SER A 45 -13.11 19.54 -2.36
N THR A 46 -12.83 20.30 -3.42
CA THR A 46 -13.84 21.08 -4.16
C THR A 46 -14.58 20.23 -5.19
N GLU A 47 -14.23 18.95 -5.36
CA GLU A 47 -14.81 18.03 -6.36
C GLU A 47 -15.31 16.73 -5.71
N GLU A 48 -16.46 16.23 -6.20
CA GLU A 48 -17.16 15.02 -5.73
C GLU A 48 -16.50 13.70 -6.17
N ASN A 49 -15.53 13.71 -7.08
CA ASN A 49 -14.88 12.50 -7.61
C ASN A 49 -13.63 12.08 -6.81
N ASN A 50 -13.81 11.79 -5.53
CA ASN A 50 -12.73 11.32 -4.67
C ASN A 50 -12.45 9.83 -4.91
N ILE A 51 -11.33 9.53 -5.58
CA ILE A 51 -10.86 8.14 -5.74
C ILE A 51 -10.24 7.67 -4.42
N ASN A 52 -10.92 6.75 -3.74
CA ASN A 52 -10.42 6.10 -2.52
C ASN A 52 -9.13 5.33 -2.84
N THR A 53 -8.01 5.89 -2.41
CA THR A 53 -6.67 5.40 -2.73
C THR A 53 -6.06 4.77 -1.49
N PHE A 54 -5.46 3.60 -1.65
CA PHE A 54 -4.82 2.86 -0.57
C PHE A 54 -3.35 2.61 -0.90
N SER A 55 -2.55 2.33 0.12
CA SER A 55 -1.14 2.02 -0.04
C SER A 55 -0.67 1.03 1.00
N LEU A 56 0.15 0.10 0.55
CA LEU A 56 0.87 -0.83 1.42
C LEU A 56 2.32 -0.39 1.53
N TRP A 57 2.79 -0.35 2.77
CA TRP A 57 4.08 0.16 3.17
C TRP A 57 4.84 -0.92 3.92
N GLY A 58 6.15 -0.91 3.75
CA GLY A 58 7.08 -1.78 4.45
C GLY A 58 8.47 -1.16 4.52
N TYR A 59 9.40 -1.87 5.12
CA TYR A 59 10.75 -1.37 5.36
C TYR A 59 11.75 -2.32 4.73
N GLN A 60 12.69 -1.79 3.96
CA GLN A 60 13.75 -2.60 3.36
C GLN A 60 14.60 -3.26 4.46
N LEU A 61 14.69 -4.58 4.42
CA LEU A 61 15.56 -5.36 5.32
C LEU A 61 16.84 -5.76 4.53
N TYR A 62 18.04 -5.38 5.03
CA TYR A 62 19.44 -5.72 4.57
C TYR A 62 20.12 -4.82 3.50
N PHE A 63 21.45 -4.64 3.36
CA PHE A 63 22.70 -4.99 4.12
C PHE A 63 23.84 -3.95 3.92
N ASP A 64 23.58 -2.78 3.31
CA ASP A 64 24.66 -1.86 2.83
C ASP A 64 24.90 -0.61 3.70
N ASP A 65 24.31 -0.51 4.88
CA ASP A 65 24.52 0.65 5.74
C ASP A 65 25.14 0.26 7.09
N TRP A 66 26.36 0.78 7.31
CA TRP A 66 27.13 0.63 8.54
C TRP A 66 26.43 1.27 9.76
N ALA A 67 25.34 2.04 9.57
CA ALA A 67 24.71 2.79 10.65
C ALA A 67 23.25 2.44 11.01
N LYS A 68 22.27 2.27 10.09
CA LYS A 68 20.82 1.99 10.33
C LYS A 68 19.97 2.18 9.05
N GLY A 69 20.21 1.43 7.98
CA GLY A 69 19.70 1.74 6.63
C GLY A 69 18.28 1.29 6.24
N ALA A 70 17.41 0.91 7.18
CA ALA A 70 16.03 0.53 6.83
C ALA A 70 15.20 1.81 6.58
N TYR A 71 14.77 2.03 5.34
CA TYR A 71 13.84 3.12 5.01
C TYR A 71 12.49 2.57 4.60
N GLU A 72 11.46 3.33 4.94
CA GLU A 72 10.08 3.07 4.61
C GLU A 72 9.86 3.21 3.10
N THR A 73 9.20 2.23 2.50
CA THR A 73 8.89 2.24 1.07
C THR A 73 7.47 1.72 0.82
N LYS A 74 6.81 2.39 -0.12
CA LYS A 74 5.50 1.99 -0.63
C LYS A 74 5.68 0.97 -1.74
N TYR A 75 5.36 -0.28 -1.45
CA TYR A 75 5.48 -1.36 -2.42
C TYR A 75 4.22 -1.57 -3.27
N PHE A 76 3.06 -1.06 -2.82
CA PHE A 76 1.83 -1.11 -3.59
C PHE A 76 0.98 0.16 -3.38
N LYS A 77 0.33 0.63 -4.45
CA LYS A 77 -0.65 1.72 -4.43
C LYS A 77 -1.76 1.38 -5.42
N GLY A 78 -3.00 1.48 -4.99
CA GLY A 78 -4.16 1.23 -5.84
C GLY A 78 -5.43 1.83 -5.28
N ASN A 79 -6.50 1.82 -6.08
CA ASN A 79 -7.84 2.10 -5.60
C ASN A 79 -8.39 0.93 -4.74
N ALA A 80 -9.61 1.08 -4.22
CA ALA A 80 -10.25 0.06 -3.39
C ALA A 80 -10.32 -1.33 -4.06
N LYS A 81 -10.72 -1.41 -5.33
CA LYS A 81 -10.85 -2.67 -6.08
C LYS A 81 -9.48 -3.32 -6.35
N GLU A 82 -8.50 -2.51 -6.75
CA GLU A 82 -7.12 -2.97 -6.96
C GLU A 82 -6.49 -3.51 -5.67
N THR A 83 -6.73 -2.80 -4.56
CA THR A 83 -6.24 -3.20 -3.23
C THR A 83 -6.90 -4.48 -2.75
N PHE A 84 -8.22 -4.60 -2.90
CA PHE A 84 -8.95 -5.82 -2.58
C PHE A 84 -8.43 -7.03 -3.38
N ARG A 85 -8.24 -6.84 -4.69
CA ARG A 85 -7.69 -7.87 -5.57
C ARG A 85 -6.27 -8.26 -5.15
N PHE A 86 -5.41 -7.29 -4.79
CA PHE A 86 -4.03 -7.57 -4.38
C PHE A 86 -4.01 -8.41 -3.10
N LEU A 87 -4.76 -7.99 -2.08
CA LEU A 87 -4.84 -8.67 -0.80
C LEU A 87 -5.46 -10.07 -0.93
N THR A 88 -6.42 -10.24 -1.84
CA THR A 88 -7.03 -11.55 -2.12
C THR A 88 -6.05 -12.47 -2.83
N GLU A 89 -5.39 -12.00 -3.90
CA GLU A 89 -4.42 -12.79 -4.68
C GLU A 89 -3.22 -13.21 -3.83
N ILE A 90 -2.66 -12.31 -3.00
CA ILE A 90 -1.51 -12.65 -2.14
C ILE A 90 -1.90 -13.63 -1.03
N ASN A 91 -3.11 -13.51 -0.49
CA ASN A 91 -3.64 -14.44 0.50
C ASN A 91 -3.91 -15.82 -0.10
N GLN A 92 -4.38 -15.88 -1.35
CA GLN A 92 -4.55 -17.14 -2.10
C GLN A 92 -3.20 -17.77 -2.43
N PHE A 93 -2.26 -17.01 -2.97
CA PHE A 93 -0.90 -17.47 -3.26
C PHE A 93 -0.21 -18.05 -2.02
N SER A 94 -0.32 -17.33 -0.89
CA SER A 94 0.28 -17.74 0.38
C SER A 94 -0.33 -19.04 0.93
N GLU A 95 -1.61 -19.32 0.66
CA GLU A 95 -2.28 -20.57 1.05
C GLU A 95 -1.99 -21.72 0.08
N GLU A 96 -2.05 -21.47 -1.22
CA GLU A 96 -1.79 -22.44 -2.28
C GLU A 96 -0.37 -23.01 -2.16
N TYR A 97 0.61 -22.11 -1.98
CA TYR A 97 2.03 -22.46 -1.91
C TYR A 97 2.56 -22.55 -0.48
N LYS A 98 1.69 -22.79 0.51
CA LYS A 98 2.08 -22.80 1.93
C LYS A 98 3.07 -23.89 2.31
N ASN A 99 3.31 -24.90 1.48
CA ASN A 99 4.21 -26.02 1.79
C ASN A 99 5.53 -25.96 1.00
N GLU A 100 5.55 -25.12 -0.03
CA GLU A 100 6.58 -24.93 -1.01
C GLU A 100 7.52 -23.80 -0.58
N ASP A 101 8.79 -23.93 -0.95
CA ASP A 101 9.82 -22.91 -0.68
C ASP A 101 10.29 -22.32 -2.01
N LYS A 102 10.55 -21.00 -2.03
CA LYS A 102 11.09 -20.24 -3.16
C LYS A 102 10.19 -20.22 -4.41
N VAL A 103 8.88 -20.41 -4.28
CA VAL A 103 7.95 -20.14 -5.39
C VAL A 103 7.90 -18.63 -5.58
N VAL A 104 8.13 -18.14 -6.80
CA VAL A 104 8.16 -16.72 -7.15
C VAL A 104 7.03 -16.42 -8.13
N THR A 105 6.31 -15.33 -7.91
CA THR A 105 5.33 -14.79 -8.87
C THR A 105 5.25 -13.27 -8.79
N HIS A 106 4.43 -12.65 -9.64
CA HIS A 106 4.11 -11.24 -9.60
C HIS A 106 2.61 -11.05 -9.42
N ILE A 107 2.22 -10.33 -8.37
CA ILE A 107 0.84 -9.99 -8.03
C ILE A 107 0.66 -8.50 -8.30
N GLN A 108 -0.12 -8.15 -9.31
CA GLN A 108 -0.29 -6.77 -9.79
C GLN A 108 1.03 -6.00 -9.96
N GLY A 109 2.04 -6.67 -10.52
CA GLY A 109 3.36 -6.09 -10.76
C GLY A 109 4.30 -6.04 -9.54
N VAL A 110 3.85 -6.51 -8.37
CA VAL A 110 4.69 -6.66 -7.17
C VAL A 110 5.22 -8.08 -7.11
N GLN A 111 6.54 -8.24 -7.01
CA GLN A 111 7.15 -9.56 -6.87
C GLN A 111 6.89 -10.10 -5.46
N VAL A 112 6.48 -11.37 -5.38
CA VAL A 112 6.30 -12.10 -4.13
C VAL A 112 7.00 -13.46 -4.20
N ARG A 113 7.45 -13.97 -3.04
CA ARG A 113 8.14 -15.26 -2.95
C ARG A 113 7.77 -16.02 -1.68
N THR A 114 7.51 -17.33 -1.76
CA THR A 114 7.39 -18.16 -0.55
C THR A 114 8.74 -18.42 0.09
N MET A 115 8.77 -18.49 1.42
CA MET A 115 9.94 -18.78 2.22
C MET A 115 9.58 -19.74 3.34
N LYS A 116 10.33 -20.83 3.43
CA LYS A 116 10.22 -21.82 4.50
C LYS A 116 11.52 -21.87 5.31
N GLN A 117 11.48 -21.44 6.56
CA GLN A 117 12.65 -21.43 7.45
C GLN A 117 12.28 -22.03 8.81
N LEU A 118 13.03 -23.06 9.25
CA LEU A 118 12.85 -23.70 10.55
C LEU A 118 11.39 -24.12 10.85
N GLY A 119 10.66 -24.57 9.83
CA GLY A 119 9.25 -24.97 9.94
C GLY A 119 8.24 -23.82 9.84
N PHE A 120 8.68 -22.57 9.94
CA PHE A 120 7.87 -21.39 9.68
C PHE A 120 7.75 -21.12 8.17
N LYS A 121 6.61 -20.55 7.79
CA LYS A 121 6.20 -20.33 6.40
C LYS A 121 5.78 -18.88 6.24
N TYR A 122 6.39 -18.22 5.28
CA TYR A 122 6.17 -16.81 5.00
C TYR A 122 6.04 -16.58 3.51
N THR A 123 5.38 -15.49 3.18
CA THR A 123 5.40 -14.87 1.86
C THR A 123 6.15 -13.56 1.99
N LEU A 124 7.24 -13.46 1.24
CA LEU A 124 8.06 -12.27 1.11
C LEU A 124 7.50 -11.39 0.00
N VAL A 125 7.46 -10.09 0.22
CA VAL A 125 7.13 -9.08 -0.77
C VAL A 125 8.37 -8.26 -1.04
N TYR A 126 8.60 -7.97 -2.32
CA TYR A 126 9.73 -7.18 -2.77
C TYR A 126 9.26 -5.84 -3.28
N ASP A 127 10.09 -4.82 -3.09
CA ASP A 127 9.91 -3.54 -3.76
C ASP A 127 10.53 -3.52 -5.16
N LYS A 128 10.55 -2.33 -5.76
CA LYS A 128 11.09 -2.08 -7.10
C LYS A 128 12.61 -2.26 -7.18
N GLU A 129 13.32 -2.25 -6.05
CA GLU A 129 14.76 -2.50 -5.98
C GLU A 129 15.08 -3.98 -5.74
N ASN A 130 14.06 -4.85 -5.78
CA ASN A 130 14.16 -6.28 -5.47
C ASN A 130 14.66 -6.56 -4.04
N LYS A 131 14.38 -5.65 -3.10
CA LYS A 131 14.66 -5.84 -1.68
C LYS A 131 13.39 -6.28 -0.97
N VAL A 132 13.55 -7.14 0.04
CA VAL A 132 12.43 -7.61 0.85
C VAL A 132 11.94 -6.48 1.74
N VAL A 133 10.64 -6.19 1.66
CA VAL A 133 10.01 -5.08 2.39
C VAL A 133 8.86 -5.50 3.30
N CYS A 134 8.34 -6.70 3.08
CA CYS A 134 7.33 -7.30 3.94
C CYS A 134 7.55 -8.82 3.98
N MET A 135 7.36 -9.42 5.14
CA MET A 135 7.43 -10.84 5.37
C MET A 135 6.29 -11.24 6.29
N PHE A 136 5.28 -11.91 5.75
CA PHE A 136 4.09 -12.29 6.49
C PHE A 136 3.74 -13.75 6.32
N ASN A 137 3.22 -14.33 7.40
CA ASN A 137 2.56 -15.62 7.33
C ASN A 137 1.11 -15.47 6.84
N GLN A 138 0.45 -16.61 6.57
CA GLN A 138 -0.93 -16.64 6.08
C GLN A 138 -1.92 -15.89 7.00
N LYS A 139 -1.75 -16.01 8.32
CA LYS A 139 -2.65 -15.38 9.28
C LYS A 139 -2.59 -13.85 9.19
N GLN A 140 -1.39 -13.29 9.03
CA GLN A 140 -1.19 -11.84 8.90
C GLN A 140 -1.80 -11.30 7.59
N TRP A 141 -1.67 -12.03 6.47
CA TRP A 141 -2.32 -11.65 5.21
C TRP A 141 -3.85 -11.67 5.34
N GLN A 142 -4.39 -12.72 5.94
CA GLN A 142 -5.83 -12.85 6.17
C GLN A 142 -6.35 -11.75 7.10
N GLU A 143 -5.60 -11.42 8.16
CA GLU A 143 -5.95 -10.34 9.09
C GLU A 143 -5.98 -8.97 8.39
N MET A 144 -4.97 -8.66 7.58
CA MET A 144 -4.93 -7.43 6.80
C MET A 144 -6.11 -7.33 5.82
N LEU A 145 -6.43 -8.42 5.11
CA LEU A 145 -7.58 -8.49 4.21
C LEU A 145 -8.90 -8.24 4.95
N ASN A 146 -9.08 -8.88 6.11
CA ASN A 146 -10.29 -8.71 6.91
C ASN A 146 -10.44 -7.28 7.43
N GLN A 147 -9.36 -6.66 7.93
CA GLN A 147 -9.39 -5.27 8.40
C GLN A 147 -9.68 -4.29 7.24
N PHE A 148 -9.11 -4.53 6.06
CA PHE A 148 -9.44 -3.76 4.86
C PHE A 148 -10.92 -3.86 4.49
N ILE A 149 -11.49 -5.06 4.50
CA ILE A 149 -12.92 -5.29 4.22
C ILE A 149 -13.79 -4.54 5.23
N SER A 150 -13.55 -4.74 6.53
CA SER A 150 -14.31 -4.06 7.59
C SER A 150 -14.24 -2.54 7.47
N TYR A 151 -13.05 -2.00 7.19
CA TYR A 151 -12.88 -0.56 6.98
C TYR A 151 -13.68 -0.05 5.77
N CYS A 152 -13.64 -0.77 4.64
CA CYS A 152 -14.40 -0.35 3.46
C CYS A 152 -15.91 -0.44 3.68
N ASP A 153 -16.40 -1.47 4.38
CA ASP A 153 -17.81 -1.61 4.73
C ASP A 153 -18.28 -0.47 5.66
N GLU A 154 -17.49 -0.13 6.69
CA GLU A 154 -17.79 0.96 7.64
C GLU A 154 -17.83 2.32 6.91
N MET A 155 -16.86 2.56 6.02
CA MET A 155 -16.72 3.81 5.27
C MET A 155 -17.58 3.85 4.00
N ARG A 156 -18.35 2.79 3.69
CA ARG A 156 -19.17 2.63 2.48
C ARG A 156 -18.39 2.83 1.17
N ILE A 157 -17.15 2.34 1.13
CA ILE A 157 -16.28 2.39 -0.04
C ILE A 157 -16.55 1.15 -0.91
N ASP A 158 -16.87 1.33 -2.19
CA ASP A 158 -17.01 0.20 -3.11
C ASP A 158 -15.64 -0.40 -3.46
N TYR A 159 -15.40 -1.63 -3.00
CA TYR A 159 -14.16 -2.38 -3.21
C TYR A 159 -14.37 -3.70 -3.94
N LYS A 160 -15.63 -4.10 -4.16
CA LYS A 160 -15.98 -5.34 -4.87
C LYS A 160 -16.00 -5.06 -6.37
N LEU A 161 -15.70 -6.09 -7.18
CA LEU A 161 -15.77 -5.97 -8.63
C LEU A 161 -17.20 -5.72 -9.09
#